data_AF-A0A6I4US23-F1
#
_entry.id   AF-A0A6I4US23-F1
#
_cell.length_a   1.000
_cell.length_b   1.000
_cell.length_c   1.000
_cell.angle_alpha   90.00
_cell.angle_beta   90.00
_cell.angle_gamma   90.00
#
_symmetry.space_group_name_H-M   'P 1'
#
loop_
_entity.id
_entity.type
_entity.pdbx_description
1 polymer ?
#
loop_
_entity_poly.entity_id
_entity_poly.type
_entity_poly.pdbx_seq_one_letter_code
_entity_poly.pdbx_strand_id
1 'polypeptide(L)'
;MKKFALTAFASAAILGLAACGDSNDASEDAMADNVEMPAEDAMADAALPEADAGATSDAAVDAAAEPADTTAADAADAAEDAAADAAAAAEAATEAAEEGM
;
A
#
# COMPACT_ATOMS: atom_id res chain seq x y z
N MET A 1 -19.29 30.53 19.21
CA MET A 1 -18.04 30.81 18.48
C MET A 1 -16.86 30.01 19.07
N LYS A 2 -16.92 28.68 19.02
CA LYS A 2 -15.86 27.77 19.53
C LYS A 2 -15.26 26.87 18.44
N LYS A 3 -15.79 26.96 17.21
CA LYS A 3 -15.44 26.10 16.07
C LYS A 3 -14.18 26.57 15.34
N PHE A 4 -13.84 27.86 15.45
CA PHE A 4 -12.68 28.48 14.82
C PHE A 4 -11.35 28.21 15.54
N ALA A 5 -11.41 27.78 16.81
CA ALA A 5 -10.20 27.48 17.58
C ALA A 5 -9.54 26.17 17.12
N LEU A 6 -10.34 25.17 16.74
CA LEU A 6 -9.83 23.88 16.27
C LEU A 6 -9.18 23.96 14.89
N THR A 7 -9.74 24.79 13.99
CA THR A 7 -9.18 24.99 12.65
C THR A 7 -7.84 25.73 12.67
N ALA A 8 -7.63 26.65 13.62
CA ALA A 8 -6.37 27.39 13.74
C ALA A 8 -5.22 26.52 14.26
N PHE A 9 -5.49 25.59 15.18
CA PHE A 9 -4.48 24.68 15.71
C PHE A 9 -4.03 23.64 14.68
N ALA A 10 -4.96 23.13 13.86
CA ALA A 10 -4.64 22.21 12.77
C ALA A 10 -3.69 22.84 11.72
N SER A 11 -3.90 24.13 11.38
CA SER A 11 -3.04 24.82 10.41
C SER A 11 -1.62 25.05 10.92
N ALA A 12 -1.44 25.29 12.22
CA ALA A 12 -0.12 25.52 12.82
C ALA A 12 0.75 24.24 12.84
N ALA A 13 0.13 23.07 12.98
CA ALA A 13 0.84 21.78 12.96
C ALA A 13 1.44 21.47 11.57
N ILE A 14 0.74 21.87 10.49
CA ILE A 14 1.19 21.66 9.11
C ILE A 14 2.38 22.57 8.77
N LEU A 15 2.36 23.82 9.25
CA LEU A 15 3.44 24.79 9.05
C LEU A 15 4.71 24.45 9.86
N GLY A 16 4.56 23.79 11.01
CA GLY A 16 5.69 23.36 11.85
C GLY A 16 6.50 22.20 11.25
N LEU A 17 5.85 21.26 10.55
CA LEU A 17 6.55 20.15 9.89
C LEU A 17 7.42 20.61 8.71
N ALA A 18 7.02 21.69 8.02
CA ALA A 18 7.83 22.25 6.94
C ALA A 18 9.10 22.97 7.43
N ALA A 19 9.15 23.37 8.70
CA ALA A 19 10.30 24.06 9.30
C ALA A 19 11.28 23.12 10.04
N CYS A 20 10.89 21.86 10.31
CA CYS A 20 11.78 20.82 10.84
C CYS A 20 12.36 19.91 9.74
N GLY A 21 12.09 20.24 8.45
CA GLY A 21 12.56 19.51 7.27
C GLY A 21 13.72 20.17 6.52
N ASP A 22 14.38 21.18 7.10
CA ASP A 22 15.66 21.70 6.58
C ASP A 22 16.80 20.80 7.08
N SER A 23 16.80 19.55 6.62
CA SER A 23 17.99 18.70 6.71
C SER A 23 18.98 19.24 5.69
N ASN A 24 19.88 20.12 6.14
CA ASN A 24 21.09 20.46 5.41
C ASN A 24 21.72 19.16 4.90
N ASP A 25 21.70 18.96 3.58
CA ASP A 25 22.22 17.76 2.93
C ASP A 25 23.72 17.65 3.24
N ALA A 26 24.05 16.74 4.16
CA ALA A 26 25.42 16.40 4.53
C ALA A 26 25.94 15.24 3.68
N SER A 27 25.28 14.94 2.56
CA SER A 27 25.58 13.81 1.68
C SER A 27 26.53 14.23 0.56
N GLU A 28 26.61 15.52 0.20
CA GLU A 28 27.40 16.00 -0.94
C GLU A 28 28.93 16.03 -0.71
N ASP A 29 29.42 16.17 0.54
CA ASP A 29 30.88 16.27 0.81
C ASP A 29 31.56 14.90 1.05
N ALA A 30 30.78 13.81 1.05
CA ALA A 30 31.28 12.44 1.29
C ALA A 30 31.03 11.50 0.10
N MET A 31 30.90 12.03 -1.11
CA MET A 31 31.02 11.22 -2.33
C MET A 31 32.50 10.88 -2.54
N ALA A 32 33.00 9.90 -1.77
CA ALA A 32 34.30 9.32 -2.00
C ALA A 32 34.33 8.69 -3.40
N ASP A 33 35.15 9.22 -4.30
CA ASP A 33 35.39 8.72 -5.67
C ASP A 33 36.13 7.35 -5.70
N ASN A 34 35.70 6.40 -4.86
CA ASN A 34 36.28 5.07 -4.74
C ASN A 34 35.19 3.99 -4.58
N VAL A 35 33.99 4.23 -5.16
CA VAL A 35 32.86 3.28 -5.16
C VAL A 35 32.74 2.53 -6.50
N GLU A 36 33.32 3.07 -7.57
CA GLU A 36 33.20 2.47 -8.92
C GLU A 36 34.10 1.25 -9.19
N MET A 37 34.95 0.82 -8.24
CA MET A 37 35.93 -0.25 -8.50
C MET A 37 36.37 -1.16 -7.33
N PRO A 38 35.50 -1.54 -6.37
CA PRO A 38 35.80 -2.73 -5.54
C PRO A 38 34.97 -3.99 -5.85
N ALA A 39 33.85 -3.88 -6.58
CA ALA A 39 32.87 -4.96 -6.69
C ALA A 39 33.17 -5.94 -7.83
N GLU A 40 33.64 -5.43 -8.96
CA GLU A 40 33.90 -6.19 -10.17
C GLU A 40 35.13 -7.10 -9.99
N ASP A 41 36.20 -6.59 -9.38
CA ASP A 41 37.41 -7.38 -9.08
C ASP A 41 37.15 -8.49 -8.05
N ALA A 42 36.23 -8.28 -7.10
CA ALA A 42 35.85 -9.30 -6.12
C ALA A 42 35.00 -10.44 -6.73
N MET A 43 34.26 -10.15 -7.80
CA MET A 43 33.40 -11.11 -8.49
C MET A 43 34.10 -11.80 -9.68
N ALA A 44 35.25 -11.31 -10.13
CA ALA A 44 35.94 -11.80 -11.32
C ALA A 44 36.38 -13.28 -11.24
N ASP A 45 36.64 -13.80 -10.03
CA ASP A 45 37.04 -15.19 -9.78
C ASP A 45 35.93 -16.03 -9.10
N ALA A 46 34.70 -15.49 -9.00
CA ALA A 46 33.60 -16.20 -8.38
C ALA A 46 33.12 -17.36 -9.29
N ALA A 47 33.05 -18.56 -8.72
CA ALA A 47 32.47 -19.70 -9.42
C ALA A 47 31.01 -19.44 -9.78
N LEU A 48 30.61 -19.77 -11.01
CA LEU A 48 29.21 -19.73 -11.40
C LEU A 48 28.39 -20.70 -10.53
N PRO A 49 27.18 -20.31 -10.11
CA PRO A 49 26.30 -21.20 -9.37
C PRO A 49 26.01 -22.47 -10.19
N GLU A 50 26.12 -23.63 -9.57
CA GLU A 50 25.78 -24.91 -10.20
C GLU A 50 24.28 -24.96 -10.50
N ALA A 51 23.92 -25.54 -11.63
CA ALA A 51 22.52 -25.71 -12.01
C ALA A 51 21.84 -26.70 -11.07
N ASP A 52 20.84 -26.23 -10.31
CA ASP A 52 20.01 -27.06 -9.44
C ASP A 52 18.97 -27.82 -10.29
N ALA A 53 19.16 -29.14 -10.42
CA ALA A 53 18.26 -30.03 -11.15
C ALA A 53 16.83 -30.13 -10.53
N GLY A 54 16.65 -29.66 -9.29
CA GLY A 54 15.37 -29.59 -8.58
C GLY A 54 14.60 -28.29 -8.78
N ALA A 55 15.20 -27.25 -9.37
CA ALA A 55 14.60 -25.91 -9.51
C ALA A 55 13.27 -25.87 -10.29
N THR A 56 12.96 -26.92 -11.07
CA THR A 56 11.75 -27.00 -11.89
C THR A 56 10.57 -27.69 -11.19
N SER A 57 10.75 -28.28 -10.00
CA SER A 57 9.72 -29.10 -9.36
C SER A 57 8.65 -28.31 -8.60
N ASP A 58 8.96 -27.07 -8.21
CA ASP A 58 8.09 -26.25 -7.34
C ASP A 58 7.01 -25.47 -8.14
N ALA A 59 7.35 -25.01 -9.34
CA ALA A 59 6.47 -24.20 -10.18
C ALA A 59 5.20 -24.94 -10.68
N ALA A 60 5.21 -26.28 -10.64
CA ALA A 60 4.06 -27.09 -11.07
C ALA A 60 2.99 -27.26 -9.97
N VAL A 61 3.32 -27.01 -8.70
CA VAL A 61 2.42 -27.25 -7.56
C VAL A 61 1.58 -26.01 -7.23
N ASP A 62 2.12 -24.81 -7.46
CA ASP A 62 1.46 -23.53 -7.14
C ASP A 62 0.24 -23.24 -8.04
N ALA A 63 0.29 -23.64 -9.31
CA ALA A 63 -0.81 -23.42 -10.26
C ALA A 63 -2.08 -24.26 -9.99
N ALA A 64 -2.01 -25.22 -9.06
CA ALA A 64 -3.12 -26.13 -8.75
C ALA A 64 -3.78 -25.84 -7.38
N ALA A 65 -3.30 -24.85 -6.62
CA ALA A 65 -3.63 -24.70 -5.20
C ALA A 65 -4.67 -23.63 -4.84
N GLU A 66 -5.13 -22.79 -5.77
CA GLU A 66 -6.19 -21.81 -5.49
C GLU A 66 -7.58 -22.34 -5.87
N PRO A 67 -8.47 -22.62 -4.92
CA PRO A 67 -9.85 -23.00 -5.23
C PRO A 67 -10.61 -21.77 -5.72
N ALA A 68 -10.65 -21.59 -7.04
CA ALA A 68 -11.46 -20.55 -7.70
C ALA A 68 -12.94 -20.55 -7.28
N ASP A 69 -13.45 -21.68 -6.76
CA ASP A 69 -14.79 -21.82 -6.20
C ASP A 69 -15.04 -20.99 -4.92
N THR A 70 -14.04 -20.83 -4.05
CA THR A 70 -14.21 -20.08 -2.78
C THR A 70 -14.39 -18.58 -3.06
N THR A 71 -13.59 -18.02 -3.96
CA THR A 71 -13.67 -16.59 -4.34
C THR A 71 -15.01 -16.22 -4.99
N ALA A 72 -15.62 -17.14 -5.75
CA ALA A 72 -16.88 -16.88 -6.42
C ALA A 72 -18.07 -16.85 -5.46
N ALA A 73 -18.09 -17.74 -4.46
CA ALA A 73 -19.12 -17.76 -3.42
C ALA A 73 -19.02 -16.51 -2.51
N ASP A 74 -17.81 -16.17 -2.05
CA ASP A 74 -17.59 -14.99 -1.22
C ASP A 74 -17.98 -13.69 -1.94
N ALA A 75 -17.74 -13.60 -3.25
CA ALA A 75 -18.15 -12.46 -4.06
C ALA A 75 -19.67 -12.36 -4.24
N ALA A 76 -20.37 -13.49 -4.29
CA ALA A 76 -21.83 -13.51 -4.39
C ALA A 76 -22.48 -13.05 -3.07
N ASP A 77 -21.99 -13.55 -1.94
CA ASP A 77 -22.47 -13.16 -0.60
C ASP A 77 -22.25 -11.66 -0.36
N ALA A 78 -21.05 -11.15 -0.67
CA ALA A 78 -20.74 -9.72 -0.56
C ALA A 78 -21.62 -8.83 -1.46
N ALA A 79 -22.02 -9.32 -2.64
CA ALA A 79 -22.91 -8.60 -3.54
C ALA A 79 -24.36 -8.56 -3.02
N GLU A 80 -24.81 -9.63 -2.37
CA GLU A 80 -26.14 -9.70 -1.76
C GLU A 80 -26.25 -8.76 -0.56
N ASP A 81 -25.24 -8.74 0.31
CA ASP A 81 -25.16 -7.82 1.45
C ASP A 81 -25.17 -6.35 0.99
N ALA A 82 -24.36 -6.01 -0.02
CA ALA A 82 -24.32 -4.66 -0.57
C ALA A 82 -25.65 -4.22 -1.19
N ALA A 83 -26.39 -5.14 -1.82
CA ALA A 83 -27.70 -4.85 -2.38
C ALA A 83 -28.75 -4.60 -1.27
N ALA A 84 -28.68 -5.36 -0.18
CA ALA A 84 -29.55 -5.17 0.98
C ALA A 84 -29.29 -3.82 1.67
N ASP A 85 -28.03 -3.47 1.88
CA ASP A 85 -27.64 -2.17 2.47
C ASP A 85 -28.10 -0.99 1.60
N ALA A 86 -27.97 -1.10 0.28
CA ALA A 86 -28.42 -0.07 -0.66
C ALA A 86 -29.95 0.12 -0.63
N ALA A 87 -30.71 -0.97 -0.52
CA ALA A 87 -32.17 -0.91 -0.39
C ALA A 87 -32.58 -0.23 0.93
N ALA A 88 -31.98 -0.62 2.05
CA ALA A 88 -32.25 -0.01 3.35
C ALA A 88 -31.92 1.49 3.38
N ALA A 89 -30.81 1.89 2.75
CA ALA A 89 -30.43 3.29 2.64
C ALA A 89 -31.42 4.10 1.77
N ALA A 90 -31.96 3.51 0.71
CA ALA A 90 -32.95 4.16 -0.14
C ALA A 90 -34.29 4.36 0.58
N GLU A 91 -34.72 3.38 1.38
CA GLU A 91 -35.93 3.50 2.22
C GLU A 91 -35.77 4.60 3.28
N ALA A 92 -34.64 4.59 4.01
CA ALA A 92 -34.35 5.62 5.01
C ALA A 92 -34.26 7.03 4.41
N ALA A 93 -33.72 7.17 3.20
CA ALA A 93 -33.69 8.45 2.49
C ALA A 93 -35.09 8.93 2.06
N THR A 94 -35.99 8.00 1.74
CA THR A 94 -37.39 8.32 1.39
C THR A 94 -38.16 8.77 2.62
N GLU A 95 -38.04 8.06 3.74
CA GLU A 95 -38.67 8.42 5.02
C GLU A 95 -38.18 9.79 5.53
N ALA A 96 -36.87 10.05 5.47
CA ALA A 96 -36.30 11.35 5.84
C ALA A 96 -36.79 12.51 4.93
N ALA A 97 -37.13 12.22 3.67
CA ALA A 97 -37.69 13.21 2.76
C ALA A 97 -39.17 13.50 3.04
N GLU A 98 -39.93 12.50 3.51
CA GLU A 98 -41.35 12.65 3.88
C GLU A 98 -41.54 13.34 5.24
N GLU A 99 -40.67 13.07 6.23
CA GLU A 99 -40.70 13.74 7.54
C GLU A 99 -40.20 15.20 7.50
N GLY A 100 -39.44 15.55 6.45
CA GLY A 100 -38.90 16.88 6.23
C GLY A 100 -39.80 17.85 5.45
N MET A 101 -40.97 17.38 4.97
CA MET A 101 -42.00 18.18 4.28
C MET A 101 -43.16 18.55 5.21
#